data_AF-A0A7I8JLJ9-F1
#
_entry.id   AF-A0A7I8JLJ9-F1
#
_cell.length_a   1.000
_cell.length_b   1.000
_cell.length_c   1.000
_cell.angle_alpha   90.00
_cell.angle_beta   90.00
_cell.angle_gamma   90.00
#
_symmetry.space_group_name_H-M   'P 1'
#
loop_
_entity.id
_entity.type
_entity.pdbx_description
1 polymer ?
#
loop_
_entity_poly.entity_id
_entity_poly.type
_entity_poly.pdbx_seq_one_letter_code
_entity_poly.pdbx_strand_id
1 'polypeptide(L)'
;MGEEAPFDTRLALAVGGDGDAAAKTTDADGTGTRKKLRLTKEQWDFLDNRYRENSSLTPMQKPELADLLNLRPRQVEVWFQNRRARTKLKQKELDCEFLKKCCESLTEENRQLKEELQELRSVNSRQRLSCDSPRQRH
;
A
#
# COMPACT_ATOMS: atom_id res chain seq x y z
N MET A 1 -4.48 -1.68 24.63
CA MET A 1 -4.69 -0.63 23.62
C MET A 1 -5.25 -1.29 22.38
N GLY A 2 -6.58 -1.41 22.31
CA GLY A 2 -7.28 -1.99 21.16
C GLY A 2 -8.05 -0.86 20.50
N GLU A 3 -7.47 -0.24 19.48
CA GLU A 3 -8.09 0.85 18.74
C GLU A 3 -9.03 0.24 17.68
N GLU A 4 -10.32 0.28 18.03
CA GLU A 4 -11.52 0.38 17.19
C GLU A 4 -11.36 0.04 15.70
N ALA A 5 -12.02 -1.03 15.26
CA ALA A 5 -12.24 -1.27 13.83
C ALA A 5 -13.22 -0.21 13.28
N PRO A 6 -12.80 0.70 12.37
CA PRO A 6 -13.76 1.61 11.79
C PRO A 6 -14.66 0.79 10.86
N PHE A 7 -15.97 0.91 11.08
CA PHE A 7 -17.00 0.53 10.13
C PHE A 7 -16.85 1.39 8.86
N ASP A 8 -15.86 1.10 8.03
CA ASP A 8 -15.70 1.87 6.80
C ASP A 8 -16.66 1.34 5.74
N THR A 9 -17.67 2.16 5.49
CA THR A 9 -18.64 2.03 4.40
C THR A 9 -18.14 2.69 3.13
N ARG A 10 -16.90 3.16 3.09
CA ARG A 10 -16.29 3.60 1.84
C ARG A 10 -15.36 2.51 1.31
N LEU A 11 -15.77 1.95 0.18
CA LEU A 11 -14.97 1.75 -1.03
C LEU A 11 -15.48 0.49 -1.75
N ALA A 12 -16.57 0.65 -2.49
CA ALA A 12 -16.82 -0.20 -3.64
C ALA A 12 -15.83 0.23 -4.73
N LEU A 13 -14.60 -0.30 -4.71
CA LEU A 13 -13.74 -0.24 -5.87
C LEU A 13 -14.01 -1.49 -6.71
N ALA A 14 -14.70 -1.30 -7.84
CA ALA A 14 -14.60 -2.22 -8.96
C ALA A 14 -13.15 -2.17 -9.46
N VAL A 15 -12.36 -3.20 -9.15
CA VAL A 15 -11.12 -3.45 -9.86
C VAL A 15 -11.46 -4.39 -11.00
N GLY A 16 -11.42 -3.83 -12.22
CA GLY A 16 -11.50 -4.56 -13.47
C GLY A 16 -10.40 -5.61 -13.57
N GLY A 17 -10.74 -6.67 -14.29
CA GLY A 17 -9.90 -7.83 -14.50
C GLY A 17 -8.79 -7.59 -15.50
N ASP A 18 -7.70 -8.31 -15.29
CA ASP A 18 -6.90 -8.91 -16.34
C ASP A 18 -6.28 -10.18 -15.73
N GLY A 19 -6.67 -11.34 -16.24
CA GLY A 19 -6.40 -12.64 -15.60
C GLY A 19 -7.17 -13.75 -16.29
N ASP A 20 -6.71 -14.10 -17.48
CA ASP A 20 -6.99 -15.37 -18.14
C ASP A 20 -6.60 -16.54 -17.22
N ALA A 21 -7.60 -17.28 -16.73
CA ALA A 21 -7.47 -18.66 -16.27
C ALA A 21 -8.87 -19.26 -16.09
N ALA A 22 -9.21 -20.17 -16.99
CA ALA A 22 -10.44 -20.94 -16.98
C ALA A 22 -10.67 -21.72 -15.68
N ALA A 23 -11.83 -21.54 -15.07
CA ALA A 23 -12.54 -22.57 -14.30
C ALA A 23 -14.02 -22.19 -14.19
N LYS A 24 -14.81 -22.74 -15.11
CA LYS A 24 -16.26 -22.64 -15.17
C LYS A 24 -16.85 -23.61 -14.14
N THR A 25 -17.42 -23.09 -13.06
CA THR A 25 -18.46 -23.80 -12.30
C THR A 25 -19.62 -22.85 -12.09
N THR A 26 -20.69 -23.16 -12.80
CA THR A 26 -22.02 -22.59 -12.70
C THR A 26 -22.60 -22.82 -11.32
N ASP A 27 -23.12 -21.77 -10.69
CA ASP A 27 -24.41 -21.82 -10.01
C ASP A 27 -25.00 -20.41 -10.02
N ALA A 28 -26.19 -20.31 -10.61
CA ALA A 28 -26.94 -19.09 -10.79
C ALA A 28 -27.62 -18.69 -9.48
N ASP A 29 -27.45 -17.44 -9.04
CA ASP A 29 -28.49 -16.75 -8.28
C ASP A 29 -28.33 -15.22 -8.40
N GLY A 30 -29.33 -14.60 -9.02
CA GLY A 30 -29.96 -13.41 -8.48
C GLY A 30 -29.25 -12.07 -8.63
N THR A 31 -29.55 -11.39 -9.73
CA THR A 31 -29.58 -9.93 -9.83
C THR A 31 -30.36 -9.34 -8.65
N GLY A 32 -29.67 -8.82 -7.65
CA GLY A 32 -30.30 -8.23 -6.47
C GLY A 32 -29.37 -7.22 -5.83
N THR A 33 -29.86 -6.00 -5.64
CA THR A 33 -29.24 -4.91 -4.89
C THR A 33 -28.33 -5.45 -3.77
N ARG A 34 -27.01 -5.33 -3.96
CA ARG A 34 -26.00 -5.92 -3.08
C ARG A 34 -26.14 -5.35 -1.66
N LYS A 35 -26.92 -6.04 -0.82
CA LYS A 35 -26.98 -5.77 0.62
C LYS A 35 -25.55 -5.89 1.16
N LYS A 36 -25.04 -4.81 1.77
CA LYS A 36 -23.71 -4.80 2.37
C LYS A 36 -23.62 -5.96 3.36
N LEU A 37 -22.60 -6.80 3.22
CA LEU A 37 -22.33 -7.90 4.15
C LEU A 37 -22.20 -7.32 5.57
N ARG A 38 -23.11 -7.73 6.47
CA ARG A 38 -23.03 -7.43 7.89
C ARG A 38 -22.57 -8.70 8.61
N LEU A 39 -21.38 -8.65 9.19
CA LEU A 39 -20.85 -9.71 10.04
C LEU A 39 -20.96 -9.26 11.50
N THR A 40 -21.20 -10.20 12.40
CA THR A 40 -21.06 -9.96 13.84
C THR A 40 -19.59 -9.78 14.19
N LYS A 41 -19.31 -9.18 15.36
CA LYS A 41 -17.93 -8.99 15.84
C LYS A 41 -17.19 -10.33 15.94
N GLU A 42 -17.84 -11.35 16.51
CA GLU A 42 -17.28 -12.69 16.64
C GLU A 42 -16.95 -13.33 15.28
N GLN A 43 -17.84 -13.22 14.30
CA GLN A 43 -17.58 -13.68 12.93
C GLN A 43 -16.38 -12.96 12.32
N TRP A 44 -16.25 -11.65 12.58
CA TRP A 44 -15.16 -10.83 12.08
C TRP A 44 -13.82 -11.25 12.71
N ASP A 45 -13.78 -11.38 14.03
CA ASP A 45 -12.59 -11.76 14.79
C ASP A 45 -12.11 -13.17 14.39
N PHE A 46 -13.04 -14.10 14.18
CA PHE A 46 -12.72 -15.44 13.70
C PHE A 46 -12.08 -15.42 12.31
N LEU A 47 -12.70 -14.71 11.35
CA LEU A 47 -12.16 -14.58 9.99
C LEU A 47 -10.81 -13.87 9.98
N ASP A 48 -10.62 -12.85 10.82
CA ASP A 48 -9.33 -12.14 10.94
C ASP A 48 -8.24 -13.04 11.51
N ASN A 49 -8.54 -13.83 12.54
CA ASN A 49 -7.58 -14.78 13.10
C ASN A 49 -7.16 -15.84 12.05
N ARG A 50 -8.14 -16.42 11.34
CA ARG A 50 -7.85 -17.37 10.25
C ARG A 50 -7.07 -16.75 9.11
N TYR A 51 -7.33 -15.49 8.78
CA TYR A 51 -6.56 -14.76 7.76
C TYR A 51 -5.10 -14.51 8.17
N ARG A 52 -4.86 -14.22 9.46
CA ARG A 52 -3.50 -14.05 10.00
C ARG A 52 -2.69 -15.34 9.93
N GLU A 53 -3.33 -16.48 10.17
CA GLU A 53 -2.72 -17.81 10.02
C GLU A 53 -2.46 -18.16 8.55
N ASN A 54 -3.44 -17.91 7.67
CA ASN A 54 -3.32 -18.14 6.24
C ASN A 54 -4.08 -17.09 5.42
N SER A 55 -3.35 -16.27 4.68
CA SER A 55 -3.90 -15.21 3.84
C SER A 55 -4.56 -15.73 2.54
N SER A 56 -4.35 -17.01 2.22
CA SER A 56 -4.95 -17.71 1.08
C SER A 56 -6.06 -18.65 1.55
N LEU A 57 -7.28 -18.41 1.06
CA LEU A 57 -8.42 -19.27 1.33
C LEU A 57 -8.42 -20.43 0.34
N THR A 58 -8.17 -21.65 0.80
CA THR A 58 -8.22 -22.82 -0.09
C THR A 58 -9.68 -23.19 -0.43
N PRO A 59 -9.92 -23.86 -1.58
CA PRO A 59 -11.28 -24.27 -1.97
C PRO A 59 -11.96 -25.19 -0.96
N MET A 60 -11.19 -25.99 -0.21
CA MET A 60 -11.71 -26.90 0.82
C MET A 60 -12.02 -26.19 2.15
N GLN A 61 -11.23 -25.18 2.52
CA GLN A 61 -11.49 -24.37 3.72
C GLN A 61 -12.71 -23.48 3.58
N LYS A 62 -13.04 -23.07 2.35
CA LYS A 62 -14.18 -22.17 2.08
C LYS A 62 -15.52 -22.71 2.59
N PRO A 63 -15.97 -23.93 2.23
CA PRO A 63 -17.22 -24.48 2.78
C PRO A 63 -17.13 -24.69 4.30
N GLU A 64 -16.01 -25.18 4.84
CA GLU A 64 -15.85 -25.38 6.29
C GLU A 64 -16.05 -24.09 7.10
N LEU A 65 -15.45 -22.98 6.65
CA LEU A 65 -15.59 -21.68 7.29
C LEU A 65 -17.01 -21.10 7.13
N ALA A 66 -17.64 -21.36 5.99
CA ALA A 66 -19.01 -20.93 5.71
C ALA A 66 -19.99 -21.62 6.66
N ASP A 67 -19.85 -22.94 6.85
CA ASP A 67 -20.68 -23.73 7.75
C ASP A 67 -20.47 -23.32 9.21
N LEU A 68 -19.21 -23.18 9.65
CA LEU A 68 -18.87 -22.81 11.03
C LEU A 68 -19.40 -21.42 11.43
N LEU A 69 -19.37 -20.46 10.51
CA LEU A 69 -19.81 -19.09 10.76
C LEU A 69 -21.27 -18.85 10.38
N ASN A 70 -21.95 -19.87 9.84
CA ASN A 70 -23.30 -19.81 9.32
C ASN A 70 -23.45 -18.69 8.25
N LEU A 71 -22.47 -18.61 7.34
CA LEU A 71 -22.37 -17.67 6.23
C LEU A 71 -22.45 -18.40 4.89
N ARG A 72 -22.77 -17.68 3.81
CA ARG A 72 -22.65 -18.23 2.45
C ARG A 72 -21.17 -18.34 2.06
N PRO A 73 -20.73 -19.38 1.34
CA PRO A 73 -19.35 -19.51 0.83
C PRO A 73 -18.86 -18.26 0.08
N ARG A 74 -19.75 -17.61 -0.67
CA ARG A 74 -19.45 -16.35 -1.38
C ARG A 74 -19.15 -15.19 -0.44
N GLN A 75 -19.79 -15.10 0.73
CA GLN A 75 -19.53 -14.05 1.72
C GLN A 75 -18.14 -14.20 2.32
N VAL A 76 -17.74 -15.43 2.65
CA VAL A 76 -16.38 -15.74 3.13
C VAL A 76 -15.35 -15.38 2.06
N GLU A 77 -15.56 -15.82 0.82
CA GLU A 77 -14.68 -15.49 -0.31
C GLU A 77 -14.51 -13.98 -0.52
N VAL A 78 -15.62 -13.24 -0.59
CA VAL A 78 -15.60 -11.78 -0.76
C VAL A 78 -14.94 -11.08 0.42
N TRP A 79 -15.12 -11.59 1.64
CA TRP A 79 -14.44 -11.06 2.82
C TRP A 79 -12.92 -11.21 2.69
N PHE A 80 -12.42 -12.39 2.30
CA PHE A 80 -10.98 -12.62 2.09
C PHE A 80 -10.41 -11.76 0.96
N GLN A 81 -11.15 -11.62 -0.15
CA GLN A 81 -10.76 -10.72 -1.25
C GLN A 81 -10.67 -9.26 -0.77
N ASN A 82 -11.66 -8.77 -0.04
CA ASN A 82 -11.66 -7.42 0.51
C ASN A 82 -10.55 -7.20 1.54
N ARG A 83 -10.26 -8.22 2.37
CA ARG A 83 -9.17 -8.17 3.35
C ARG A 83 -7.81 -8.00 2.67
N ARG A 84 -7.56 -8.77 1.60
CA ARG A 84 -6.35 -8.63 0.76
C ARG A 84 -6.28 -7.26 0.08
N ALA A 85 -7.38 -6.81 -0.51
CA ALA A 85 -7.44 -5.50 -1.18
C ALA A 85 -7.11 -4.35 -0.21
N ARG A 86 -7.70 -4.35 0.99
CA ARG A 86 -7.43 -3.35 2.04
C ARG A 86 -5.98 -3.38 2.50
N THR A 87 -5.41 -4.57 2.68
CA THR A 87 -3.99 -4.73 3.08
C THR A 87 -3.07 -4.14 2.01
N LYS A 88 -3.32 -4.46 0.73
CA LYS A 88 -2.53 -3.94 -0.40
C LYS A 88 -2.69 -2.43 -0.55
N LEU A 89 -3.88 -1.88 -0.33
CA LEU A 89 -4.11 -0.43 -0.37
C LEU A 89 -3.32 0.27 0.73
N LYS A 90 -3.44 -0.20 1.97
CA LYS A 90 -2.71 0.37 3.11
C LYS A 90 -1.19 0.31 2.90
N GLN A 91 -0.69 -0.78 2.31
CA GLN A 91 0.73 -0.88 1.96
C GLN A 91 1.14 0.21 0.96
N LYS A 92 0.35 0.40 -0.11
CA LYS A 92 0.63 1.46 -1.10
C LYS A 92 0.61 2.86 -0.50
N GLU A 93 -0.31 3.14 0.43
CA GLU A 93 -0.36 4.43 1.12
C GLU A 93 0.94 4.68 1.90
N LEU A 94 1.40 3.68 2.65
CA LEU A 94 2.67 3.75 3.39
C LEU A 94 3.88 3.89 2.45
N ASP A 95 3.91 3.14 1.35
CA ASP A 95 4.99 3.20 0.37
C ASP A 95 5.06 4.59 -0.28
N CYS A 96 3.89 5.18 -0.62
CA CYS A 96 3.81 6.54 -1.15
C CYS A 96 4.34 7.57 -0.16
N GLU A 97 3.96 7.48 1.11
CA GLU A 97 4.47 8.37 2.16
C GLU A 97 5.99 8.24 2.35
N PHE A 98 6.49 7.00 2.33
CA PHE A 98 7.92 6.73 2.45
C PHE A 98 8.70 7.32 1.27
N LEU A 99 8.26 7.03 0.04
CA LEU A 99 8.89 7.55 -1.17
C LEU A 99 8.89 9.09 -1.20
N LYS A 100 7.80 9.73 -0.76
CA LYS A 100 7.74 11.19 -0.66
C LYS A 100 8.83 11.75 0.26
N LYS A 101 9.02 11.17 1.45
CA LYS A 101 10.07 11.58 2.40
C LYS A 101 11.48 11.38 1.82
N CYS A 102 11.70 10.28 1.10
CA CYS A 102 12.97 10.03 0.42
C CYS A 102 13.24 11.09 -0.67
N CYS A 103 12.23 11.44 -1.47
CA CYS A 103 12.35 12.48 -2.48
C CYS A 103 12.66 13.85 -1.87
N GLU A 104 11.98 14.21 -0.77
CA GLU A 104 12.24 15.47 -0.04
C GLU A 104 13.68 15.52 0.48
N SER A 105 14.14 14.45 1.12
CA SER A 105 15.51 14.35 1.67
C SER A 105 16.56 14.45 0.56
N LEU A 106 16.39 13.67 -0.52
CA LEU A 106 17.31 13.70 -1.66
C LEU A 106 17.33 15.06 -2.37
N THR A 107 16.19 15.74 -2.42
CA THR A 107 16.10 17.09 -3.01
C THR A 107 16.89 18.09 -2.17
N GLU A 108 16.77 18.00 -0.85
CA GLU A 108 17.50 18.86 0.09
C GLU A 108 19.01 18.60 0.05
N GLU A 109 19.44 17.33 0.06
CA GLU A 109 20.86 16.97 -0.13
C GLU A 109 21.40 17.49 -1.46
N ASN A 110 20.63 17.36 -2.55
CA ASN A 110 21.02 17.90 -3.86
C ASN A 110 21.13 19.43 -3.84
N ARG A 111 20.29 20.12 -3.08
CA ARG A 111 20.37 21.58 -2.92
C ARG A 111 21.65 21.96 -2.20
N GLN A 112 21.94 21.31 -1.07
CA GLN A 112 23.15 21.55 -0.28
C GLN A 112 24.43 21.29 -1.07
N LEU A 113 24.50 20.17 -1.79
CA LEU A 113 25.64 19.84 -2.64
C LEU A 113 25.86 20.86 -3.77
N LYS A 114 24.78 21.41 -4.34
CA LYS A 114 24.88 22.47 -5.36
C LYS A 114 25.42 23.77 -4.78
N GLU A 115 24.99 24.13 -3.58
CA GLU A 115 25.49 25.30 -2.86
C GLU A 115 26.98 25.15 -2.54
N GLU A 116 27.38 24.00 -1.99
CA GLU A 116 28.78 23.69 -1.70
C GLU A 116 29.64 23.71 -2.98
N LEU A 117 29.16 23.11 -4.08
CA LEU A 117 29.84 23.17 -5.37
C LEU A 117 29.99 24.60 -5.89
N GLN A 118 28.98 25.45 -5.73
CA GLN A 118 29.03 26.86 -6.14
C GLN A 118 30.04 27.65 -5.30
N GLU A 119 30.08 27.40 -3.99
CA GLU A 119 31.04 28.01 -3.07
C GLU A 119 32.47 27.59 -3.43
N LEU A 120 32.73 26.28 -3.58
CA LEU A 120 34.04 25.76 -3.95
C LEU A 120 34.52 26.31 -5.29
N ARG A 121 33.63 26.41 -6.29
CA ARG A 121 33.96 27.06 -7.59
C ARG A 121 34.33 28.53 -7.42
N SER A 122 33.63 29.24 -6.55
CA SER A 122 33.90 30.66 -6.25
C SER A 122 35.20 30.86 -5.46
N VAL A 123 35.52 29.95 -4.53
CA VAL A 123 36.79 29.98 -3.78
C VAL A 123 37.95 29.66 -4.71
N ASN A 124 37.84 28.63 -5.55
CA ASN A 124 38.87 28.26 -6.51
C ASN A 124 39.14 29.39 -7.52
N SER A 125 38.11 30.06 -8.02
CA SER A 125 38.29 31.21 -8.92
C SER A 125 38.99 32.39 -8.22
N ARG A 126 38.63 32.70 -6.97
CA ARG A 126 39.31 33.73 -6.16
C ARG A 126 40.78 33.38 -5.89
N GLN A 127 41.07 32.12 -5.55
CA GLN A 127 42.45 31.67 -5.32
C GLN A 127 43.29 31.83 -6.59
N ARG A 128 42.76 31.44 -7.76
CA ARG A 128 43.44 31.64 -9.04
C ARG A 128 43.77 33.11 -9.32
N LEU A 129 42.83 34.02 -9.06
CA LEU A 129 43.07 35.46 -9.23
C LEU A 129 44.10 36.01 -8.22
N SER A 130 44.15 35.47 -7.01
CA SER A 130 45.12 35.89 -5.99
C SER A 130 46.57 35.46 -6.30
N CYS A 131 46.74 34.32 -6.97
CA CYS A 131 48.07 33.79 -7.33
C CYS A 131 48.70 34.49 -8.56
N ASP A 132 47.91 35.21 -9.36
CA ASP A 132 48.37 35.90 -10.58
C ASP A 132 48.88 37.33 -10.31
N SER A 133 49.12 37.71 -9.04
CA SER A 133 49.69 39.03 -8.73
C SER A 133 51.16 39.10 -9.20
N PRO A 134 51.52 40.04 -10.09
CA PRO A 134 52.89 40.13 -10.59
C PRO A 134 53.82 40.52 -9.44
N ARG A 135 54.81 39.66 -9.16
CA ARG A 135 55.98 39.98 -8.33
C ARG A 135 56.58 41.28 -8.86
N GLN A 136 56.41 42.38 -8.12
CA GLN A 136 57.08 43.64 -8.37
C GLN A 136 58.59 43.35 -8.46
N ARG A 137 59.17 43.53 -9.65
CA ARG A 137 60.62 43.44 -9.86
C ARG A 137 61.23 44.73 -9.34
N HIS A 138 62.09 44.60 -8.32
CA HIS A 138 63.00 45.64 -7.86
C HIS A 138 64.17 45.80 -8.82
#